data_AF-A0A6J4TJX4-F1
#
_entry.id   AF-A0A6J4TJX4-F1
#
_cell.length_a   1.000
_cell.length_b   1.000
_cell.length_c   1.000
_cell.angle_alpha   90.00
_cell.angle_beta   90.00
_cell.angle_gamma   90.00
#
_symmetry.space_group_name_H-M   'P 1'
#
loop_
_entity.id
_entity.type
_entity.pdbx_description
1 polymer ?
#
loop_
_entity_poly.entity_id
_entity_poly.type
_entity_poly.pdbx_seq_one_letter_code
_entity_poly.pdbx_strand_id
1 'polypeptide(L)'
;MTRLVLIACAGALLAWAIVPAGAGGQQYPVPTAAPPTVAPPTVAPPPPPAASRLPLLTPFPIVRIVGRTSRRGAKITRLTVRAVVGSDVVSRCLGASGRCPYRQRITRIRGTRGQIRTIHVRAFERSFRAGVLLRVYVVRAGRTGKFTSFRIRSRRAPMRNDSCVEDIVLRPVRCSGG
;
A
#
# COMPACT_ATOMS: atom_id res chain seq x y z
N MET A 1 20.54 -34.09 27.92
CA MET A 1 19.22 -34.77 28.03
C MET A 1 18.51 -34.63 26.69
N THR A 2 18.70 -35.57 25.75
CA THR A 2 17.74 -36.67 25.39
C THR A 2 16.38 -36.12 24.93
N ARG A 3 15.80 -36.38 23.75
CA ARG A 3 16.02 -37.36 22.67
C ARG A 3 15.51 -36.81 21.33
N LEU A 4 16.25 -37.08 20.25
CA LEU A 4 15.76 -37.19 18.88
C LEU A 4 14.91 -38.46 18.79
N VAL A 5 13.71 -38.41 18.19
CA VAL A 5 12.93 -39.61 17.86
C VAL A 5 12.70 -39.62 16.36
N LEU A 6 13.49 -40.46 15.68
CA LEU A 6 13.20 -40.98 14.33
C LEU A 6 12.02 -41.96 14.45
N ILE A 7 11.00 -41.80 13.61
CA ILE A 7 10.01 -42.86 13.37
C ILE A 7 10.18 -43.34 11.93
N ALA A 8 10.51 -44.62 11.83
CA ALA A 8 10.67 -45.39 10.62
C ALA A 8 9.31 -45.78 10.04
N CYS A 9 9.13 -45.62 8.72
CA CYS A 9 8.04 -46.22 7.97
C CYS A 9 8.55 -47.48 7.26
N ALA A 10 8.35 -48.65 7.88
CA ALA A 10 8.20 -49.93 7.17
C ALA A 10 6.69 -50.08 6.90
N GLY A 11 6.19 -50.42 5.72
CA GLY A 11 6.60 -51.48 4.82
C GLY A 11 5.51 -52.57 4.85
N ALA A 12 5.08 -52.98 3.64
CA ALA A 12 4.24 -54.15 3.34
C ALA A 12 2.72 -54.03 3.54
N LEU A 13 1.84 -54.68 2.77
CA LEU A 13 1.85 -55.33 1.45
C LEU A 13 0.37 -55.67 1.17
N LEU A 14 0.02 -55.73 -0.12
CA LEU A 14 -1.09 -56.44 -0.77
C LEU A 14 -1.97 -57.37 0.09
N ALA A 15 -3.30 -57.20 -0.03
CA ALA A 15 -4.23 -58.34 0.02
C ALA A 15 -5.52 -58.03 -0.77
N TRP A 16 -5.72 -58.79 -1.85
CA TRP A 16 -6.99 -58.94 -2.56
C TRP A 16 -7.97 -59.80 -1.74
N ALA A 17 -9.26 -59.47 -1.75
CA ALA A 17 -10.36 -60.39 -1.46
C ALA A 17 -11.64 -59.83 -2.12
N ILE A 18 -12.05 -60.35 -3.28
CA ILE A 18 -13.13 -61.34 -3.44
C ILE A 18 -14.50 -60.79 -2.96
N VAL A 19 -15.32 -60.39 -3.92
CA VAL A 19 -16.73 -60.02 -3.74
C VAL A 19 -17.60 -61.27 -3.91
N PRO A 20 -18.36 -61.71 -2.90
CA PRO A 20 -19.49 -62.60 -3.10
C PRO A 20 -20.77 -61.81 -3.34
N ALA A 21 -21.46 -62.18 -4.42
CA ALA A 21 -22.85 -61.81 -4.70
C ALA A 21 -23.81 -62.74 -3.92
N GLY A 22 -24.94 -62.21 -3.48
CA GLY A 22 -26.07 -62.98 -2.93
C GLY A 22 -26.64 -62.31 -1.67
N ALA A 23 -27.71 -61.53 -1.79
CA ALA A 23 -29.12 -61.98 -1.73
C ALA A 23 -29.65 -61.99 -0.27
N GLY A 24 -30.60 -61.10 0.00
CA GLY A 24 -31.29 -61.01 1.28
C GLY A 24 -32.02 -59.68 1.40
N GLY A 25 -33.20 -59.59 0.79
CA GLY A 25 -34.11 -58.47 0.97
C GLY A 25 -34.54 -58.38 2.43
N GLN A 26 -34.33 -57.21 3.03
CA GLN A 26 -35.00 -56.79 4.25
C GLN A 26 -35.63 -55.43 3.95
N GLN A 27 -36.96 -55.40 3.97
CA GLN A 27 -37.74 -54.16 3.88
C GLN A 27 -37.58 -53.40 5.19
N TYR A 28 -36.82 -52.31 5.15
CA TYR A 28 -36.80 -51.34 6.24
C TYR A 28 -38.09 -50.49 6.18
N PRO A 29 -38.76 -50.23 7.31
CA PRO A 29 -39.91 -49.33 7.33
C PRO A 29 -39.48 -47.94 6.88
N VAL A 30 -40.18 -47.38 5.90
CA VAL A 30 -39.95 -46.04 5.36
C VAL A 30 -40.09 -45.03 6.50
N PRO A 31 -39.05 -44.27 6.86
CA PRO A 31 -39.20 -43.15 7.78
C PRO A 31 -40.06 -42.09 7.08
N THR A 32 -41.19 -41.74 7.68
CA THR A 32 -42.04 -40.63 7.22
C THR A 32 -41.19 -39.39 7.03
N ALA A 33 -41.11 -38.89 5.79
CA ALA A 33 -40.37 -37.68 5.46
C ALA A 33 -40.93 -36.51 6.29
N ALA A 34 -40.07 -35.93 7.13
CA ALA A 34 -40.37 -34.66 7.78
C ALA A 34 -40.61 -33.58 6.70
N PRO A 35 -41.53 -32.64 6.92
CA PRO A 35 -41.80 -31.58 5.96
C PRO A 35 -40.51 -30.77 5.69
N PRO A 36 -40.26 -30.35 4.44
CA PRO A 36 -39.08 -29.56 4.11
C PRO A 36 -39.12 -28.27 4.93
N THR A 37 -38.17 -28.13 5.86
CA THR A 37 -37.91 -26.85 6.51
C THR A 37 -37.38 -25.91 5.44
N VAL A 38 -38.22 -24.97 5.01
CA VAL A 38 -37.83 -23.87 4.14
C VAL A 38 -36.74 -23.10 4.86
N ALA A 39 -35.49 -23.23 4.38
CA ALA A 39 -34.39 -22.44 4.90
C ALA A 39 -34.71 -20.95 4.69
N PRO A 40 -34.51 -20.09 5.70
CA PRO A 40 -34.74 -18.66 5.54
C PRO A 40 -33.81 -18.11 4.45
N PRO A 41 -34.27 -17.17 3.61
CA PRO A 41 -33.43 -16.56 2.59
C PRO A 41 -32.20 -15.95 3.25
N THR A 42 -31.01 -16.39 2.83
CA THR A 42 -29.75 -15.77 3.24
C THR A 42 -29.70 -14.38 2.62
N VAL A 43 -30.05 -13.36 3.40
CA VAL A 43 -29.89 -11.96 3.02
C VAL A 43 -28.40 -11.69 2.92
N ALA A 44 -27.90 -11.46 1.70
CA ALA A 44 -26.53 -11.06 1.49
C ALA A 44 -26.24 -9.78 2.30
N PRO A 45 -25.09 -9.68 3.01
CA PRO A 45 -24.75 -8.47 3.72
C PRO A 45 -24.72 -7.29 2.73
N PRO A 46 -25.20 -6.10 3.14
CA PRO A 46 -25.18 -4.93 2.28
C PRO A 46 -23.74 -4.67 1.80
N PRO A 47 -23.56 -4.23 0.54
CA PRO A 47 -22.23 -3.88 0.06
C PRO A 47 -21.62 -2.86 1.03
N PRO A 48 -20.31 -2.96 1.32
CA PRO A 48 -19.65 -1.97 2.17
C PRO A 48 -19.92 -0.59 1.59
N PRO A 49 -20.18 0.43 2.44
CA PRO A 49 -20.47 1.78 1.96
C PRO A 49 -19.38 2.18 0.97
N ALA A 50 -19.78 2.61 -0.23
CA ALA A 50 -18.85 3.09 -1.23
C ALA A 50 -17.98 4.15 -0.56
N ALA A 51 -16.69 3.86 -0.38
CA ALA A 51 -15.77 4.79 0.25
C ALA A 51 -15.93 6.13 -0.47
N SER A 52 -16.45 7.15 0.23
CA SER A 52 -16.65 8.48 -0.34
C SER A 52 -15.27 9.02 -0.72
N ARG A 53 -14.90 8.82 -1.99
CA ARG A 53 -13.59 9.20 -2.52
C ARG A 53 -13.58 10.70 -2.65
N LEU A 54 -12.73 11.37 -1.87
CA LEU A 54 -12.55 12.80 -2.00
C LEU A 54 -12.10 13.14 -3.43
N PRO A 55 -12.61 14.23 -4.03
CA PRO A 55 -12.23 14.60 -5.38
C PRO A 55 -10.73 14.90 -5.47
N LEU A 56 -10.11 14.58 -6.61
CA LEU A 56 -8.69 14.84 -6.81
C LEU A 56 -8.37 16.34 -6.68
N LEU A 57 -7.20 16.63 -6.12
CA LEU A 57 -6.64 17.97 -6.12
C LEU A 57 -6.39 18.40 -7.57
N THR A 58 -7.03 19.50 -7.98
CA THR A 58 -7.05 19.96 -9.38
C THR A 58 -6.41 21.34 -9.49
N PRO A 59 -5.45 21.54 -10.42
CA PRO A 59 -4.71 20.51 -11.16
C PRO A 59 -3.92 19.57 -10.25
N PHE A 60 -3.63 18.36 -10.75
CA PHE A 60 -2.90 17.36 -9.99
C PHE A 60 -1.44 17.79 -9.74
N PRO A 61 -0.93 17.68 -8.50
CA PRO A 61 0.41 18.15 -8.18
C PRO A 61 1.53 17.49 -8.98
N ILE A 62 2.59 18.28 -9.24
CA ILE A 62 3.82 17.80 -9.88
C ILE A 62 4.98 17.98 -8.90
N VAL A 63 5.65 16.87 -8.57
CA VAL A 63 6.88 16.85 -7.76
C VAL A 63 8.06 16.55 -8.67
N ARG A 64 9.02 17.47 -8.74
CA ARG A 64 10.22 17.34 -9.58
C ARG A 64 11.47 17.29 -8.74
N ILE A 65 12.29 16.28 -9.00
CA ILE A 65 13.61 16.09 -8.40
C ILE A 65 14.67 16.18 -9.49
N VAL A 66 15.73 16.94 -9.25
CA VAL A 66 16.92 17.01 -10.11
C VAL A 66 18.15 16.89 -9.23
N GLY A 67 19.18 16.22 -9.74
CA GLY A 67 20.41 16.04 -9.00
C GLY A 67 21.46 15.26 -9.78
N ARG A 68 22.55 14.95 -9.08
CA ARG A 68 23.66 14.15 -9.58
C ARG A 68 23.85 12.92 -8.70
N THR A 69 24.07 11.77 -9.30
CA THR A 69 24.36 10.53 -8.57
C THR A 69 25.84 10.48 -8.18
N SER A 70 26.16 9.84 -7.05
CA SER A 70 27.53 9.65 -6.57
C SER A 70 27.75 8.24 -6.05
N ARG A 71 29.00 7.87 -5.77
CA ARG A 71 29.35 6.57 -5.16
C ARG A 71 28.72 6.37 -3.77
N ARG A 72 28.45 7.47 -3.04
CA ARG A 72 27.89 7.44 -1.67
C ARG A 72 26.37 7.62 -1.64
N GLY A 73 25.74 8.06 -2.74
CA GLY A 73 24.31 8.35 -2.81
C GLY A 73 23.98 9.32 -3.95
N ALA A 74 23.34 10.45 -3.64
CA ALA A 74 23.01 11.48 -4.63
C ALA A 74 23.04 12.89 -4.03
N LYS A 75 23.44 13.88 -4.82
CA LYS A 75 23.27 15.31 -4.52
C LYS A 75 22.03 15.81 -5.23
N ILE A 76 20.99 16.13 -4.47
CA ILE A 76 19.80 16.81 -4.98
C ILE A 76 20.15 18.28 -5.16
N THR A 77 19.97 18.80 -6.37
CA THR A 77 20.20 20.22 -6.70
C THR A 77 18.91 20.99 -6.86
N ARG A 78 17.78 20.30 -7.11
CA ARG A 78 16.47 20.91 -7.18
C ARG A 78 15.40 19.94 -6.69
N LEU A 79 14.57 20.39 -5.75
CA LEU A 79 13.34 19.71 -5.37
C LEU A 79 12.21 20.73 -5.41
N THR A 80 11.38 20.65 -6.45
CA THR A 80 10.26 21.58 -6.63
C THR A 80 8.92 20.88 -6.58
N VAL A 81 7.94 21.60 -6.08
CA VAL A 81 6.54 21.17 -6.04
C VAL A 81 5.69 22.23 -6.72
N ARG A 82 4.97 21.83 -7.77
CA ARG A 82 3.97 22.66 -8.45
C ARG A 82 2.58 22.18 -8.03
N ALA A 83 1.83 23.05 -7.38
CA ALA A 83 0.48 22.76 -6.91
C ALA A 83 -0.33 24.06 -6.72
N VAL A 84 -1.62 23.92 -6.44
CA VAL A 84 -2.49 25.08 -6.18
C VAL A 84 -2.14 25.74 -4.85
N VAL A 85 -2.28 27.06 -4.79
CA VAL A 85 -2.19 27.85 -3.56
C VAL A 85 -3.19 27.32 -2.53
N GLY A 86 -2.76 27.28 -1.26
CA GLY A 86 -3.53 26.64 -0.19
C GLY A 86 -3.27 25.14 -0.07
N SER A 87 -2.33 24.57 -0.81
CA SER A 87 -1.84 23.21 -0.56
C SER A 87 -0.71 23.22 0.48
N ASP A 88 -0.66 22.17 1.30
CA ASP A 88 0.44 21.90 2.21
C ASP A 88 1.38 20.87 1.62
N VAL A 89 2.66 21.21 1.58
CA VAL A 89 3.74 20.32 1.15
C VAL A 89 4.43 19.78 2.39
N VAL A 90 4.14 18.52 2.73
CA VAL A 90 4.80 17.81 3.82
C VAL A 90 5.93 16.97 3.25
N SER A 91 7.14 17.20 3.71
CA SER A 91 8.34 16.49 3.27
C SER A 91 8.99 15.78 4.45
N ARG A 92 9.14 14.46 4.36
CA ARG A 92 9.74 13.61 5.40
C ARG A 92 11.01 12.97 4.86
N CYS A 93 12.00 12.84 5.73
CA CYS A 93 13.20 12.06 5.46
C CYS A 93 13.31 10.93 6.46
N LEU A 94 13.48 9.71 5.93
CA LEU A 94 13.70 8.51 6.70
C LEU A 94 15.05 7.90 6.32
N GLY A 95 15.77 7.40 7.32
CA GLY A 95 17.07 6.78 7.15
C GLY A 95 17.74 6.54 8.50
N ALA A 96 18.91 5.91 8.50
CA ALA A 96 19.70 5.73 9.71
C ALA A 96 20.09 7.07 10.35
N SER A 97 20.47 7.03 11.64
CA SER A 97 20.86 8.21 12.41
C SER A 97 21.91 9.05 11.66
N GLY A 98 21.74 10.38 11.70
CA GLY A 98 22.62 11.35 11.02
C GLY A 98 22.50 11.43 9.50
N ARG A 99 21.68 10.60 8.84
CA ARG A 99 21.52 10.63 7.37
C ARG A 99 20.42 11.57 6.87
N CYS A 100 19.53 11.98 7.76
CA CYS A 100 18.43 12.89 7.47
C CYS A 100 18.65 14.23 8.18
N PRO A 101 18.59 15.36 7.46
CA PRO A 101 18.80 16.67 8.05
C PRO A 101 17.62 17.10 8.94
N TYR A 102 16.42 16.67 8.55
CA TYR A 102 15.16 16.95 9.23
C TYR A 102 14.29 15.72 9.09
N ARG A 103 13.57 15.35 10.15
CA ARG A 103 12.60 14.25 10.08
C ARG A 103 11.39 14.64 9.24
N GLN A 104 10.92 15.88 9.39
CA GLN A 104 9.75 16.42 8.69
C GLN A 104 9.89 17.93 8.49
N ARG A 105 9.37 18.43 7.37
CA ARG A 105 9.13 19.86 7.10
C ARG A 105 7.76 20.03 6.44
N ILE A 106 7.05 21.07 6.85
CA ILE A 106 5.74 21.43 6.29
C ILE A 106 5.89 22.81 5.66
N THR A 107 5.42 22.98 4.44
CA THR A 107 5.44 24.26 3.74
C THR A 107 4.09 24.49 3.07
N ARG A 108 3.36 25.50 3.53
CA ARG A 108 2.13 25.97 2.89
C ARG A 108 2.49 26.78 1.65
N ILE A 109 1.84 26.48 0.53
CA ILE A 109 1.93 27.31 -0.69
C ILE A 109 1.07 28.56 -0.47
N ARG A 110 1.73 29.71 -0.35
CA ARG A 110 1.11 31.03 -0.17
C ARG A 110 0.91 31.76 -1.50
N GLY A 111 -0.03 32.70 -1.53
CA GLY A 111 -0.36 33.51 -2.70
C GLY A 111 -1.87 33.71 -2.85
N THR A 112 -2.31 34.08 -4.04
CA THR A 112 -3.73 34.22 -4.38
C THR A 112 -4.40 32.85 -4.51
N ARG A 113 -5.55 32.66 -3.83
CA ARG A 113 -6.31 31.42 -3.84
C ARG A 113 -6.66 31.00 -5.27
N GLY A 114 -6.50 29.71 -5.57
CA GLY A 114 -6.78 29.14 -6.90
C GLY A 114 -5.63 29.21 -7.91
N GLN A 115 -4.61 30.05 -7.68
CA GLN A 115 -3.44 30.09 -8.56
C GLN A 115 -2.55 28.85 -8.41
N ILE A 116 -1.84 28.49 -9.47
CA ILE A 116 -0.80 27.46 -9.47
C ILE A 116 0.53 28.12 -9.14
N ARG A 117 1.28 27.58 -8.18
CA ARG A 117 2.62 28.06 -7.83
C ARG A 117 3.59 26.90 -7.79
N THR A 118 4.85 27.20 -8.11
CA THR A 118 5.97 26.27 -7.94
C THR A 118 6.81 26.74 -6.76
N ILE A 119 7.00 25.87 -5.76
CA ILE A 119 7.87 26.16 -4.61
C ILE A 119 9.11 25.27 -4.63
N HIS A 120 10.20 25.78 -4.06
CA HIS A 120 11.41 25.02 -3.80
C HIS A 120 11.42 24.49 -2.38
N VAL A 121 11.65 23.19 -2.23
CA VAL A 121 11.82 22.56 -0.91
C VAL A 121 13.32 22.56 -0.57
N ARG A 122 13.89 23.75 -0.41
CA ARG A 122 15.34 24.00 -0.27
C ARG A 122 16.01 23.17 0.83
N ALA A 123 15.29 22.85 1.90
CA ALA A 123 15.77 22.02 2.99
C ALA A 123 16.28 20.63 2.55
N PHE A 124 15.82 20.13 1.39
CA PHE A 124 16.24 18.85 0.81
C PHE A 124 17.06 19.01 -0.48
N GLU A 125 17.52 20.20 -0.84
CA GLU A 125 18.43 20.44 -1.96
C GLU A 125 19.90 20.26 -1.51
N ARG A 126 20.28 19.01 -1.18
CA ARG A 126 21.60 18.67 -0.62
C ARG A 126 22.04 17.25 -0.95
N SER A 127 23.21 16.87 -0.44
CA SER A 127 23.74 15.50 -0.54
C SER A 127 23.06 14.55 0.45
N PHE A 128 22.58 13.41 -0.06
CA PHE A 128 22.02 12.31 0.71
C PHE A 128 22.80 11.02 0.47
N ARG A 129 22.93 10.22 1.53
CA ARG A 129 23.51 8.88 1.45
C ARG A 129 22.51 7.90 0.85
N ALA A 130 23.02 6.83 0.23
CA ALA A 130 22.20 5.72 -0.22
C ALA A 130 21.39 5.12 0.96
N GLY A 131 20.17 4.68 0.66
CA GLY A 131 19.22 4.14 1.63
C GLY A 131 18.31 5.18 2.28
N VAL A 132 18.57 6.48 2.09
CA VAL A 132 17.63 7.53 2.51
C VAL A 132 16.34 7.45 1.69
N LEU A 133 15.19 7.57 2.36
CA LEU A 133 13.87 7.65 1.75
C LEU A 133 13.31 9.05 1.99
N LEU A 134 13.16 9.82 0.91
CA LEU A 134 12.45 11.10 0.95
C LEU A 134 11.00 10.85 0.56
N ARG A 135 10.06 11.32 1.39
CA ARG A 135 8.62 11.26 1.12
C ARG A 135 8.10 12.69 1.00
N VAL A 136 7.35 12.97 -0.04
CA VAL A 136 6.73 14.27 -0.31
C VAL A 136 5.24 14.03 -0.43
N TYR A 137 4.47 14.72 0.39
CA TYR A 137 3.02 14.73 0.38
C TYR A 137 2.58 16.13 -0.04
N VAL A 138 1.63 16.20 -0.95
CA VAL A 138 0.99 17.45 -1.36
C VAL A 138 -0.48 17.28 -1.08
N VAL A 139 -0.97 17.94 -0.03
CA VAL A 139 -2.33 17.76 0.50
C VAL A 139 -3.07 19.07 0.59
N ARG A 140 -4.39 18.98 0.58
CA ARG A 140 -5.30 20.10 0.83
C ARG A 140 -6.58 19.51 1.40
N ALA A 141 -7.10 20.14 2.47
CA ALA A 141 -8.31 19.68 3.13
C ALA A 141 -9.45 19.42 2.14
N GLY A 142 -10.12 18.27 2.28
CA GLY A 142 -11.26 17.90 1.45
C GLY A 142 -10.90 17.46 0.02
N ARG A 143 -9.62 17.18 -0.28
CA ARG A 143 -9.16 16.75 -1.60
C ARG A 143 -8.16 15.61 -1.53
N THR A 144 -8.25 14.67 -2.47
CA THR A 144 -7.22 13.64 -2.67
C THR A 144 -5.96 14.28 -3.25
N GLY A 145 -4.88 14.25 -2.48
CA GLY A 145 -3.60 14.84 -2.84
C GLY A 145 -2.65 13.87 -3.56
N LYS A 146 -1.37 14.26 -3.61
CA LYS A 146 -0.29 13.43 -4.17
C LYS A 146 0.70 12.98 -3.10
N PHE A 147 1.12 11.73 -3.19
CA PHE A 147 2.27 11.18 -2.48
C PHE A 147 3.35 10.79 -3.50
N THR A 148 4.57 11.24 -3.25
CA THR A 148 5.76 10.83 -4.02
C THR A 148 6.85 10.42 -3.06
N SER A 149 7.47 9.27 -3.29
CA SER A 149 8.63 8.82 -2.55
C SER A 149 9.84 8.64 -3.46
N PHE A 150 11.01 9.01 -2.94
CA PHE A 150 12.30 8.89 -3.60
C PHE A 150 13.25 8.13 -2.69
N ARG A 151 13.61 6.90 -3.06
CA ARG A 151 14.66 6.15 -2.40
C ARG A 151 16.00 6.47 -3.06
N ILE A 152 16.90 7.07 -2.30
CA ILE A 152 18.25 7.42 -2.76
C ILE A 152 19.08 6.14 -2.91
N ARG A 153 19.69 5.98 -4.08
CA ARG A 153 20.53 4.83 -4.43
C ARG A 153 21.95 5.29 -4.73
N SER A 154 22.92 4.38 -4.58
CA SER A 154 24.29 4.64 -5.01
C SER A 154 24.40 4.49 -6.54
N ARG A 155 25.11 5.42 -7.19
CA ARG A 155 25.40 5.41 -8.65
C ARG A 155 24.18 5.28 -9.58
N ARG A 156 22.97 5.49 -9.08
CA ARG A 156 21.72 5.32 -9.83
C ARG A 156 20.75 6.42 -9.45
N ALA A 157 19.89 6.81 -10.40
CA ALA A 157 18.81 7.74 -10.13
C ALA A 157 17.94 7.25 -8.95
N PRO A 158 17.35 8.15 -8.15
CA PRO A 158 16.45 7.76 -7.08
C PRO A 158 15.32 6.88 -7.61
N MET A 159 14.99 5.83 -6.87
CA MET A 159 13.80 5.04 -7.19
C MET A 159 12.57 5.85 -6.78
N ARG A 160 11.70 6.12 -7.74
CA ARG A 160 10.50 6.95 -7.58
C ARG A 160 9.27 6.06 -7.48
N ASN A 161 8.41 6.33 -6.51
CA ASN A 161 7.08 5.72 -6.42
C ASN A 161 6.05 6.81 -6.11
N ASP A 162 4.99 6.87 -6.91
CA ASP A 162 3.91 7.85 -6.80
C ASP A 162 2.60 7.14 -6.40
N SER A 163 1.83 7.76 -5.50
CA SER A 163 0.48 7.33 -5.15
C SER A 163 -0.38 8.53 -4.79
N CYS A 164 -1.64 8.29 -4.45
CA CYS A 164 -2.53 9.32 -3.93
C CYS A 164 -2.48 9.36 -2.41
N VAL A 165 -3.01 10.43 -1.82
CA VAL A 165 -3.15 10.58 -0.37
C VAL A 165 -4.54 11.09 -0.06
N GLU A 166 -5.25 10.41 0.85
CA GLU A 166 -6.69 10.59 1.04
C GLU A 166 -7.06 11.94 1.67
N ASP A 167 -6.23 12.53 2.52
CA ASP A 167 -6.38 13.92 3.00
C ASP A 167 -5.11 14.34 3.78
N ILE A 168 -5.23 15.34 4.67
CA ILE A 168 -4.23 15.79 5.65
C ILE A 168 -3.72 14.69 6.60
N VAL A 169 -4.37 13.52 6.66
CA VAL A 169 -3.95 12.36 7.47
C VAL A 169 -2.68 11.69 6.92
N LEU A 170 -2.21 12.08 5.72
CA LEU A 170 -0.97 11.61 5.09
C LEU A 170 -0.92 10.09 4.85
N ARG A 171 -2.08 9.45 4.70
CA ARG A 171 -2.22 8.03 4.35
C ARG A 171 -2.07 7.83 2.84
N PRO A 172 -1.01 7.16 2.36
CA PRO A 172 -0.86 6.85 0.95
C PRO A 172 -1.87 5.77 0.53
N VAL A 173 -2.58 6.00 -0.57
CA VAL A 173 -3.54 5.07 -1.17
C VAL A 173 -3.32 4.97 -2.67
N ARG A 174 -3.90 3.95 -3.30
CA ARG A 174 -3.95 3.89 -4.77
C ARG A 174 -4.79 5.05 -5.28
N CYS A 175 -4.34 5.66 -6.37
CA CYS A 175 -5.15 6.67 -7.04
C CYS A 175 -6.41 6.01 -7.59
N SER A 176 -7.55 6.53 -7.18
CA SER A 176 -8.86 5.91 -7.32
C SER A 176 -9.65 6.53 -8.47
N GLY A 177 -9.02 6.70 -9.63
CA GLY A 177 -9.64 7.29 -10.81
C GLY A 177 -8.61 8.03 -11.67
N GLY A 178 -8.32 7.46 -12.83
CA GLY A 178 -7.92 8.19 -14.03
C GLY A 178 -9.10 8.11 -14.99
#